data_AF-A0A8J3ZLB0-F1
#
_entry.id   AF-A0A8J3ZLB0-F1
#
_cell.length_a   1.000
_cell.length_b   1.000
_cell.length_c   1.000
_cell.angle_alpha   90.00
_cell.angle_beta   90.00
_cell.angle_gamma   90.00
#
_symmetry.space_group_name_H-M   'P 1'
#
loop_
_entity.id
_entity.type
_entity.pdbx_description
1 polymer ?
#
loop_
_entity_poly.entity_id
_entity_poly.type
_entity_poly.pdbx_seq_one_letter_code
_entity_poly.pdbx_strand_id
1 'polypeptide(L)'
;MVERPTARWREQVAEEKAGLASGALDPDDAFAVELWPEPMIQETDEVLECFDIAVADLVEHRFEAAPDAEIFEVIRRVENVLDEAGIDVDALAARHRGQRLMLSRSS
;
A
#
# COMPACT_ATOMS: atom_id res chain seq x y z
N MET A 1 -8.07 8.76 10.67
CA MET A 1 -7.76 8.39 9.28
C MET A 1 -6.61 7.41 9.34
N VAL A 2 -6.76 6.24 8.73
CA VAL A 2 -5.65 5.28 8.63
C VAL A 2 -4.61 5.88 7.69
N GLU A 3 -3.35 5.85 8.09
CA GLU A 3 -2.23 6.27 7.25
C GLU A 3 -2.15 5.38 6.01
N ARG A 4 -1.94 5.97 4.83
CA ARG A 4 -1.81 5.19 3.59
C ARG A 4 -0.57 4.29 3.69
N PRO A 5 -0.66 3.00 3.28
CA PRO A 5 0.48 2.09 3.31
C PRO A 5 1.66 2.60 2.47
N THR A 6 1.38 3.31 1.38
CA THR A 6 2.37 3.98 0.51
C THR A 6 3.18 5.07 1.22
N ALA A 7 2.62 5.74 2.24
CA ALA A 7 3.35 6.74 3.03
C ALA A 7 4.49 6.09 3.83
N ARG A 8 4.17 4.98 4.50
CA ARG A 8 5.14 4.17 5.25
C ARG A 8 6.21 3.55 4.35
N TRP A 9 5.86 3.11 3.15
CA TRP A 9 6.84 2.58 2.19
C TRP A 9 7.82 3.66 1.73
N ARG A 10 7.34 4.89 1.44
CA ARG A 10 8.22 6.02 1.08
C ARG A 10 9.14 6.43 2.22
N GLU A 11 8.63 6.44 3.45
CA GLU A 11 9.44 6.70 4.64
C GLU A 11 10.56 5.66 4.76
N GLN A 12 10.24 4.38 4.63
CA GLN A 12 11.23 3.30 4.70
C GLN A 12 12.28 3.40 3.57
N VAL A 13 11.87 3.74 2.34
CA VAL A 13 12.79 4.02 1.23
C VAL A 13 13.73 5.19 1.55
N ALA A 14 13.21 6.25 2.17
CA ALA A 14 14.00 7.43 2.52
C ALA A 14 14.99 7.14 3.66
N GLU A 15 14.57 6.38 4.67
CA GLU A 15 15.41 5.94 5.79
C GLU A 15 16.58 5.08 5.31
N GLU A 16 16.32 4.07 4.47
CA GLU A 16 17.38 3.19 3.96
C GLU A 16 18.35 3.95 3.04
N LYS A 17 17.84 4.85 2.18
CA LYS A 17 18.70 5.74 1.37
C LYS A 17 19.61 6.63 2.24
N ALA A 18 19.10 7.15 3.36
CA ALA A 18 19.89 7.94 4.29
C ALA A 18 20.91 7.07 5.05
N GLY A 19 20.53 5.85 5.42
CA GLY A 19 21.42 4.84 6.00
C GLY A 19 22.60 4.51 5.08
N LEU A 20 22.33 4.28 3.79
CA LEU A 20 23.36 4.03 2.78
C LEU A 20 24.29 5.23 2.58
N ALA A 21 23.71 6.44 2.48
CA ALA A 21 24.48 7.66 2.29
C ALA A 21 25.40 7.98 3.49
N SER A 22 24.99 7.60 4.70
CA SER A 22 25.77 7.77 5.92
C SER A 22 26.72 6.60 6.21
N GLY A 23 26.64 5.50 5.46
CA GLY A 23 27.37 4.25 5.73
C GLY A 23 26.90 3.52 6.99
N ALA A 24 25.72 3.87 7.52
CA ALA A 24 25.11 3.23 8.69
C ALA A 24 24.34 1.95 8.31
N LEU A 25 24.02 1.78 7.02
CA LEU A 25 23.35 0.61 6.46
C LEU A 25 24.23 0.01 5.35
N ASP A 26 24.34 -1.32 5.34
CA ASP A 26 25.04 -2.03 4.28
C ASP A 26 24.17 -2.07 3.00
N PRO A 27 24.74 -1.91 1.80
CA PRO A 27 24.03 -2.11 0.54
C PRO A 27 23.26 -3.43 0.44
N ASP A 28 23.79 -4.51 1.00
CA ASP A 28 23.14 -5.82 1.01
C ASP A 28 21.92 -5.87 1.94
N ASP A 29 21.77 -4.90 2.87
CA ASP A 29 20.64 -4.79 3.79
C ASP A 29 19.59 -3.75 3.36
N ALA A 30 19.81 -3.01 2.27
CA ALA A 30 18.95 -1.93 1.79
C ALA A 30 17.95 -2.40 0.72
N PHE A 31 16.92 -3.12 1.15
CA PHE A 31 15.95 -3.75 0.26
C PHE A 31 14.76 -2.85 -0.14
N ALA A 32 14.49 -1.76 0.57
CA ALA A 32 13.28 -0.95 0.38
C ALA A 32 13.14 -0.38 -1.03
N VAL A 33 14.26 0.02 -1.64
CA VAL A 33 14.27 0.59 -3.01
C VAL A 33 13.90 -0.46 -4.06
N GLU A 34 14.28 -1.71 -3.83
CA GLU A 34 13.95 -2.82 -4.72
C GLU A 34 12.53 -3.34 -4.46
N LEU A 35 12.10 -3.34 -3.19
CA LEU A 35 10.79 -3.84 -2.78
C LEU A 35 9.65 -2.88 -3.10
N TRP A 36 9.88 -1.57 -3.00
CA TRP A 36 8.89 -0.52 -3.28
C TRP A 36 9.48 0.54 -4.20
N PRO A 37 9.68 0.20 -5.48
CA PRO A 37 10.15 1.19 -6.45
C PRO A 37 9.12 2.31 -6.60
N GLU A 38 9.56 3.56 -6.76
CA GLU A 38 8.67 4.74 -6.81
C GLU A 38 7.51 4.60 -7.82
N PRO A 39 7.70 4.04 -9.04
CA PRO A 39 6.60 3.80 -9.96
C PRO A 39 5.48 2.93 -9.38
N MET A 40 5.83 1.86 -8.67
CA MET A 40 4.85 0.99 -8.01
C MET A 40 4.10 1.73 -6.88
N ILE A 41 4.83 2.53 -6.09
CA ILE A 41 4.21 3.33 -5.03
C ILE A 41 3.22 4.35 -5.63
N GLN A 42 3.61 5.00 -6.73
CA GLN A 42 2.76 5.96 -7.43
C GLN A 42 1.50 5.29 -8.01
N GLU A 43 1.65 4.19 -8.73
CA GLU A 43 0.52 3.42 -9.26
C GLU A 43 -0.43 2.97 -8.13
N THR A 44 0.13 2.49 -7.01
CA THR A 44 -0.70 2.11 -5.84
C THR A 44 -1.48 3.30 -5.29
N ASP A 45 -0.87 4.48 -5.19
CA ASP A 45 -1.55 5.69 -4.68
C ASP A 45 -2.70 6.15 -5.58
N GLU A 46 -2.51 6.08 -6.90
CA GLU A 46 -3.54 6.42 -7.88
C GLU A 46 -4.74 5.47 -7.76
N VAL A 47 -4.50 4.18 -7.61
CA VAL A 47 -5.56 3.19 -7.42
C VAL A 47 -6.32 3.39 -6.11
N LEU A 48 -5.60 3.68 -5.02
CA LEU A 48 -6.21 3.99 -3.72
C LEU A 48 -6.99 5.30 -3.74
N GLU A 49 -6.54 6.32 -4.49
CA GLU A 49 -7.30 7.56 -4.69
C GLU A 49 -8.59 7.32 -5.48
N CYS A 50 -8.53 6.52 -6.55
CA CYS A 50 -9.75 6.10 -7.26
C CYS A 50 -10.73 5.33 -6.36
N PHE A 51 -10.22 4.49 -5.45
CA PHE A 51 -11.05 3.80 -4.46
C PHE A 51 -11.72 4.76 -3.50
N ASP A 52 -10.96 5.69 -2.92
CA ASP A 52 -11.49 6.68 -1.97
C ASP A 52 -12.63 7.50 -2.61
N ILE A 53 -12.47 7.89 -3.88
CA ILE A 53 -13.52 8.57 -4.66
C ILE A 53 -14.74 7.66 -4.85
N ALA A 54 -14.54 6.40 -5.26
CA ALA A 54 -15.64 5.46 -5.48
C ALA A 54 -16.43 5.16 -4.20
N VAL A 55 -15.76 5.06 -3.05
CA VAL A 55 -16.40 4.90 -1.74
C VAL A 55 -17.13 6.17 -1.30
N ALA A 56 -16.53 7.34 -1.50
CA ALA A 56 -17.20 8.61 -1.22
C ALA A 56 -18.49 8.74 -2.02
N ASP A 57 -18.48 8.40 -3.32
CA ASP A 57 -19.67 8.41 -4.16
C ASP A 57 -20.78 7.48 -3.66
N LEU A 58 -20.42 6.29 -3.15
CA LEU A 58 -21.37 5.34 -2.56
C LEU A 58 -22.05 5.89 -1.30
N VAL A 59 -21.35 6.72 -0.52
CA VAL A 59 -21.78 7.21 0.80
C VAL A 59 -22.47 8.58 0.71
N GLU A 60 -21.94 9.53 -0.06
CA GLU A 60 -22.41 10.92 -0.07
C GLU A 60 -23.70 11.12 -0.87
N HIS A 61 -23.98 10.28 -1.87
CA HIS A 61 -25.12 10.45 -2.77
C HIS A 61 -26.33 9.57 -2.42
N ARG A 62 -26.34 8.92 -1.25
CA ARG A 62 -27.38 7.96 -0.88
C ARG A 62 -28.11 8.34 0.42
N PHE A 63 -29.45 8.33 0.37
CA PHE A 63 -30.32 8.49 1.55
C PHE A 63 -30.37 7.24 2.45
N GLU A 64 -29.92 6.09 1.93
CA GLU A 64 -29.92 4.79 2.60
C GLU A 64 -28.51 4.16 2.51
N ALA A 65 -28.20 3.18 3.36
CA ALA A 65 -26.91 2.49 3.29
C ALA A 65 -26.77 1.68 1.99
N ALA A 66 -25.56 1.65 1.40
CA ALA A 66 -25.29 0.78 0.26
C ALA A 66 -25.37 -0.71 0.70
N PRO A 67 -26.00 -1.59 -0.10
CA PRO A 67 -26.03 -3.02 0.20
C PRO A 67 -24.62 -3.62 0.08
N ASP A 68 -24.30 -4.58 0.95
CA ASP A 68 -22.99 -5.24 1.00
C ASP A 68 -22.49 -5.71 -0.37
N ALA A 69 -23.40 -6.22 -1.22
CA ALA A 69 -23.07 -6.68 -2.57
C ALA A 69 -22.43 -5.57 -3.43
N GLU A 70 -22.90 -4.33 -3.31
CA GLU A 70 -22.38 -3.19 -4.07
C GLU A 70 -21.04 -2.69 -3.52
N ILE A 71 -20.87 -2.73 -2.20
CA ILE A 71 -19.57 -2.49 -1.55
C ILE A 71 -18.55 -3.51 -2.03
N PHE A 72 -18.93 -4.79 -2.10
CA PHE A 72 -18.08 -5.86 -2.61
C PHE A 72 -17.71 -5.67 -4.09
N GLU A 73 -18.61 -5.15 -4.95
CA GLU A 73 -18.27 -4.84 -6.34
C GLU A 73 -17.21 -3.73 -6.44
N VAL A 74 -17.31 -2.67 -5.61
CA VAL A 74 -16.29 -1.61 -5.59
C VAL A 74 -14.95 -2.15 -5.10
N ILE A 75 -14.95 -2.99 -4.05
CA ILE A 75 -13.73 -3.65 -3.58
C ILE A 75 -13.12 -4.53 -4.68
N ARG A 76 -13.93 -5.36 -5.36
CA ARG A 76 -13.45 -6.23 -6.45
C ARG A 76 -12.88 -5.45 -7.62
N ARG A 77 -13.49 -4.30 -7.95
CA ARG A 77 -12.98 -3.43 -9.01
C ARG A 77 -11.59 -2.92 -8.67
N VAL A 78 -11.35 -2.54 -7.42
CA VAL A 78 -10.03 -2.08 -6.98
C VAL A 78 -9.01 -3.20 -6.96
N GLU A 79 -9.40 -4.39 -6.47
CA GLU A 79 -8.55 -5.57 -6.52
C GLU A 79 -8.09 -5.86 -7.95
N ASN A 80 -9.02 -5.83 -8.93
CA ASN A 80 -8.67 -6.02 -10.34
C ASN A 80 -7.73 -4.94 -10.89
N VAL A 81 -7.94 -3.67 -10.53
CA VAL A 81 -7.06 -2.58 -11.00
C VAL A 81 -5.66 -2.72 -10.38
N LEU A 82 -5.56 -3.15 -9.13
CA LEU A 82 -4.27 -3.45 -8.49
C LEU A 82 -3.56 -4.63 -9.19
N ASP A 83 -4.29 -5.69 -9.52
CA ASP A 83 -3.73 -6.84 -10.26
C ASP A 83 -3.27 -6.43 -11.67
N GLU A 84 -4.04 -5.61 -12.39
CA GLU A 84 -3.67 -5.05 -13.69
C GLU A 84 -2.42 -4.15 -13.62
N ALA A 85 -2.20 -3.46 -12.50
CA ALA A 85 -0.98 -2.71 -12.21
C ALA A 85 0.21 -3.61 -11.82
N GLY A 86 0.06 -4.94 -11.86
CA GLY A 86 1.08 -5.90 -11.45
C GLY A 86 1.28 -5.98 -9.93
N ILE A 87 0.35 -5.42 -9.16
CA ILE A 87 0.37 -5.44 -7.69
C ILE A 87 -0.43 -6.65 -7.22
N ASP A 88 0.29 -7.74 -6.93
CA ASP A 88 -0.29 -8.91 -6.28
C ASP A 88 -0.66 -8.57 -4.82
N VAL A 89 -1.96 -8.35 -4.59
CA VAL A 89 -2.53 -7.97 -3.28
C VAL A 89 -2.31 -9.07 -2.24
N ASP A 90 -2.32 -10.35 -2.63
CA ASP A 90 -2.06 -11.47 -1.73
C ASP A 90 -0.58 -11.53 -1.32
N ALA A 91 0.33 -11.33 -2.26
CA ALA A 91 1.75 -11.20 -1.99
C ALA A 91 2.05 -9.97 -1.12
N LEU A 92 1.38 -8.84 -1.37
CA LEU A 92 1.48 -7.63 -0.56
C LEU A 92 1.00 -7.88 0.87
N ALA A 93 -0.15 -8.55 1.04
CA ALA A 93 -0.70 -8.90 2.34
C ALA A 93 0.17 -9.91 3.10
N ALA A 94 0.83 -10.84 2.40
CA ALA A 94 1.81 -11.75 2.98
C ALA A 94 3.06 -11.00 3.47
N ARG A 95 3.58 -10.06 2.67
CA ARG A 95 4.75 -9.22 3.02
C ARG A 95 4.47 -8.31 4.22
N HIS A 96 3.31 -7.65 4.26
CA HIS A 96 2.91 -6.81 5.40
C HIS A 96 2.82 -7.62 6.71
N ARG A 97 2.30 -8.84 6.65
CA ARG A 97 2.27 -9.76 7.81
C ARG A 97 3.69 -10.17 8.25
N GLY A 98 4.61 -10.39 7.32
CA GLY A 98 6.03 -10.68 7.60
C GLY A 98 6.77 -9.52 8.27
N GLN A 99 6.62 -8.30 7.77
CA GLN A 99 7.21 -7.09 8.39
C GLN A 99 6.71 -6.87 9.82
N ARG A 100 5.41 -7.05 10.07
CA ARG A 100 4.83 -6.89 11.41
C ARG A 100 5.42 -7.88 12.42
N LEU A 101 5.82 -9.07 11.97
CA LEU A 101 6.46 -10.09 12.79
C LEU A 101 7.96 -9.81 13.02
N MET A 102 8.65 -9.21 12.05
CA MET A 102 10.05 -8.78 12.22
C MET A 102 10.15 -7.58 13.18
N LEU A 103 9.31 -6.57 13.02
CA LEU A 103 9.28 -5.40 13.91
C LEU A 103 8.88 -5.77 15.35
N SER A 104 8.06 -6.81 15.53
CA SER A 104 7.70 -7.34 16.86
C SER A 104 8.78 -8.21 17.51
N ARG A 105 9.84 -8.61 16.78
CA ARG A 105 10.96 -9.43 17.28
C ARG A 105 12.20 -8.62 17.63
N SER A 106 12.27 -7.37 17.20
CA SER A 106 13.38 -6.43 17.47
C SER A 106 13.09 -5.46 18.63
N SER A 107 12.12 -5.77 19.50
CA SER A 107 11.80 -5.03 20.73
C SER A 107 12.02 -5.90 21.97
#